data_AF-A0A2X4UG53-F1
#
_entry.id   AF-A0A2X4UG53-F1
#
_cell.length_a   1.000
_cell.length_b   1.000
_cell.length_c   1.000
_cell.angle_alpha   90.00
_cell.angle_beta   90.00
_cell.angle_gamma   90.00
#
_symmetry.space_group_name_H-M   'P 1'
#
loop_
_entity.id
_entity.type
_entity.pdbx_description
1 polymer ?
#
loop_
_entity_poly.entity_id
_entity_poly.type
_entity_poly.pdbx_seq_one_letter_code
_entity_poly.pdbx_strand_id
1 'polypeptide(L)'
;MFEHVGPKNYRTYFKVVERNLKPDGLFLLHTIGSNRTDMNVDPWINKYIFPNGCLPSVTQIAKASEGRFVMEDWHNIGADYDRTLMVWYERFRQAWPQLAQRYSERFERMFSYYLSACAGAFRARDIQLWQVVFSPKGIEGGIRVPR
;
A
#
# COMPACT_ATOMS: atom_id res chain seq x y z
N MET A 1 -2.84 -1.07 -5.25
CA MET A 1 -4.19 -1.39 -5.78
C MET A 1 -5.24 -1.41 -4.68
N PHE A 2 -4.97 -2.11 -3.57
CA PHE A 2 -5.91 -2.28 -2.47
C PHE A 2 -6.23 -0.94 -1.76
N GLU A 3 -5.26 -0.01 -1.76
CA GLU A 3 -5.39 1.37 -1.29
C GLU A 3 -6.47 2.19 -2.03
N HIS A 4 -6.91 1.74 -3.21
CA HIS A 4 -7.94 2.40 -4.02
C HIS A 4 -9.30 1.68 -3.96
N VAL A 5 -9.39 0.58 -3.20
CA VAL A 5 -10.63 -0.19 -3.06
C VAL A 5 -11.59 0.51 -2.08
N GLY A 6 -11.05 1.08 -1.01
CA GLY A 6 -11.80 1.71 0.07
C GLY A 6 -12.49 0.71 1.02
N PRO A 7 -12.61 1.06 2.32
CA PRO A 7 -12.95 0.11 3.38
C PRO A 7 -14.34 -0.51 3.27
N LYS A 8 -15.27 0.19 2.61
CA LYS A 8 -16.61 -0.33 2.31
C LYS A 8 -16.57 -1.57 1.41
N ASN A 9 -15.51 -1.73 0.63
CA ASN A 9 -15.39 -2.74 -0.41
C ASN A 9 -14.37 -3.85 -0.08
N TYR A 10 -13.63 -3.78 1.04
CA TYR A 10 -12.60 -4.77 1.37
C TYR A 10 -13.15 -6.20 1.47
N ARG A 11 -14.34 -6.40 2.04
CA ARG A 11 -14.95 -7.74 2.09
C ARG A 11 -15.27 -8.28 0.69
N THR A 12 -15.72 -7.42 -0.22
CA THR A 12 -15.96 -7.78 -1.63
C THR A 12 -14.65 -8.10 -2.35
N TYR A 13 -13.59 -7.34 -2.07
CA TYR A 13 -12.26 -7.62 -2.59
C TYR A 13 -11.79 -9.04 -2.23
N PHE A 14 -11.83 -9.42 -0.95
CA PHE A 14 -11.42 -10.76 -0.53
C PHE A 14 -12.32 -11.87 -1.09
N LYS A 15 -13.64 -11.63 -1.27
CA LYS A 15 -14.54 -12.56 -1.99
C LYS A 15 -14.09 -12.80 -3.44
N VAL A 16 -13.68 -11.73 -4.13
CA VAL A 16 -13.22 -11.83 -5.53
C VAL A 16 -11.89 -12.59 -5.59
N VAL A 17 -10.96 -12.32 -4.67
CA VAL A 17 -9.70 -13.09 -4.59
C VAL A 17 -9.99 -14.59 -4.38
N GLU A 18 -10.83 -14.92 -3.39
CA GLU A 18 -11.20 -16.30 -3.07
C GLU A 18 -11.82 -17.04 -4.26
N ARG A 19 -12.75 -16.38 -4.98
CA ARG A 19 -13.40 -16.96 -6.16
C ARG A 19 -12.42 -17.33 -7.28
N ASN A 20 -11.31 -16.60 -7.40
CA ASN A 20 -10.35 -16.78 -8.49
C ASN A 20 -9.13 -17.62 -8.09
N LEU A 21 -8.98 -17.95 -6.80
CA LEU A 21 -7.85 -18.72 -6.29
C LEU A 21 -8.19 -20.21 -6.29
N LYS A 22 -7.25 -21.05 -6.71
CA LYS A 22 -7.40 -22.51 -6.55
C LYS A 22 -7.50 -22.87 -5.06
N PRO A 23 -8.14 -23.99 -4.70
CA PRO A 23 -8.29 -24.40 -3.30
C PRO A 23 -6.98 -24.53 -2.50
N ASP A 24 -5.87 -24.79 -3.20
CA ASP A 24 -4.50 -24.94 -2.71
C ASP A 24 -3.59 -23.74 -3.07
N GLY A 25 -4.17 -22.67 -3.60
CA GLY A 25 -3.42 -21.49 -4.03
C GLY A 25 -2.96 -20.60 -2.87
N LEU A 26 -2.00 -19.73 -3.18
CA LEU A 26 -1.52 -18.68 -2.28
C LEU A 26 -1.88 -17.30 -2.82
N PHE A 27 -2.24 -16.40 -1.91
CA PHE A 27 -2.47 -14.99 -2.19
C PHE A 27 -1.49 -14.13 -1.40
N LEU A 28 -0.76 -13.25 -2.09
CA LEU A 28 0.06 -12.21 -1.46
C LEU A 28 -0.59 -10.84 -1.68
N LEU A 29 -1.06 -10.24 -0.59
CA LEU A 29 -1.51 -8.85 -0.56
C LEU A 29 -0.33 -7.93 -0.29
N HIS A 30 0.07 -7.13 -1.27
CA HIS A 30 1.05 -6.04 -1.10
C HIS A 30 0.34 -4.68 -1.10
N THR A 31 0.43 -3.94 0.01
CA THR A 31 -0.32 -2.69 0.19
C THR A 31 0.36 -1.75 1.17
N ILE A 32 0.25 -0.44 0.93
CA ILE A 32 0.49 0.58 1.96
C ILE A 32 -0.60 0.44 3.03
N GLY A 33 -0.27 0.73 4.28
CA GLY A 33 -1.18 0.64 5.42
C GLY A 33 -1.05 1.77 6.42
N SER A 34 -2.08 1.95 7.24
CA SER A 34 -2.11 2.89 8.37
C SER A 34 -2.09 2.16 9.71
N ASN A 35 -1.48 2.80 10.70
CA ASN A 35 -1.47 2.32 12.08
C ASN A 35 -2.84 2.43 12.78
N ARG A 36 -3.78 3.20 12.22
CA ARG A 36 -5.09 3.48 12.83
C ARG A 36 -6.23 3.08 11.92
N THR A 37 -7.35 2.68 12.53
CA THR A 37 -8.58 2.38 11.80
C THR A 37 -9.44 3.63 11.72
N ASP A 38 -9.32 4.35 10.61
CA ASP A 38 -10.22 5.44 10.24
C ASP A 38 -10.30 5.52 8.70
N MET A 39 -10.75 6.65 8.14
CA MET A 39 -10.78 6.84 6.68
C MET A 39 -9.37 7.01 6.09
N ASN A 40 -8.37 7.38 6.88
CA ASN A 40 -6.94 7.48 6.53
C ASN A 40 -6.70 8.17 5.18
N VAL A 41 -7.28 9.35 5.01
CA VAL A 41 -7.17 10.15 3.79
C VAL A 41 -6.56 11.51 4.13
N ASP A 42 -5.30 11.72 3.75
CA ASP A 42 -4.72 13.07 3.78
C ASP A 42 -5.43 13.98 2.76
N PRO A 43 -5.96 15.14 3.16
CA PRO A 43 -6.72 16.01 2.26
C PRO A 43 -5.92 16.51 1.06
N TRP A 44 -4.61 16.74 1.21
CA TRP A 44 -3.76 17.23 0.13
C TRP A 44 -3.48 16.11 -0.88
N ILE A 45 -3.12 14.91 -0.42
CA ILE A 45 -2.92 13.72 -1.25
C ILE A 45 -4.19 13.38 -2.01
N ASN A 46 -5.35 13.41 -1.38
CA ASN A 46 -6.63 13.13 -2.04
C ASN A 46 -6.96 14.16 -3.12
N LYS A 47 -6.64 15.44 -2.90
CA LYS A 47 -6.92 16.50 -3.87
C LYS A 47 -5.97 16.44 -5.08
N TYR A 48 -4.69 16.17 -4.86
CA TYR A 48 -3.65 16.41 -5.87
C TYR A 48 -3.02 15.15 -6.47
N ILE A 49 -3.02 14.01 -5.77
CA ILE A 49 -2.25 12.82 -6.19
C ILE A 49 -3.14 11.59 -6.34
N PHE A 50 -3.83 11.18 -5.27
CA PHE A 50 -4.64 9.96 -5.25
C PHE A 50 -6.07 10.23 -4.79
N PRO A 51 -6.93 10.77 -5.67
CA PRO A 51 -8.37 10.80 -5.43
C PRO A 51 -8.87 9.39 -5.12
N ASN A 52 -9.67 9.25 -4.06
CA ASN A 52 -10.21 7.97 -3.56
C ASN A 52 -9.17 7.04 -2.90
N GLY A 53 -7.93 7.49 -2.68
CA GLY A 53 -6.97 6.74 -1.88
C GLY A 53 -7.40 6.65 -0.41
N CYS A 54 -7.42 5.45 0.15
CA CYS A 54 -7.74 5.18 1.54
C CYS A 54 -6.83 4.07 2.05
N LEU A 55 -5.99 4.37 3.04
CA LEU A 55 -5.06 3.36 3.56
C LEU A 55 -5.79 2.39 4.50
N PRO A 56 -5.66 1.06 4.29
CA PRO A 56 -6.21 0.08 5.20
C PRO A 56 -5.44 0.03 6.51
N SER A 57 -6.12 -0.31 7.60
CA SER A 57 -5.49 -0.74 8.84
C SER A 57 -5.34 -2.26 8.92
N VAL A 58 -4.51 -2.74 9.85
CA VAL A 58 -4.40 -4.17 10.20
C VAL A 58 -5.77 -4.74 10.54
N THR A 59 -6.54 -4.04 11.38
CA THR A 59 -7.90 -4.47 11.79
C THR A 59 -8.86 -4.58 10.61
N GLN A 60 -8.82 -3.64 9.67
CA GLN A 60 -9.67 -3.67 8.49
C GLN A 60 -9.33 -4.84 7.56
N ILE A 61 -8.04 -5.11 7.34
CA ILE A 61 -7.58 -6.26 6.55
C ILE A 61 -8.02 -7.56 7.24
N ALA A 62 -7.68 -7.73 8.52
CA ALA A 62 -8.01 -8.93 9.29
C ALA A 62 -9.52 -9.21 9.28
N LYS A 63 -10.35 -8.22 9.59
CA LYS A 63 -11.82 -8.36 9.58
C LYS A 63 -12.37 -8.69 8.19
N ALA A 64 -11.77 -8.14 7.14
CA ALA A 64 -12.24 -8.39 5.77
C ALA A 64 -11.85 -9.80 5.28
N SER A 65 -10.68 -10.32 5.68
CA SER A 65 -10.17 -11.65 5.33
C SER A 65 -10.69 -12.78 6.23
N GLU A 66 -11.13 -12.47 7.45
CA GLU A 66 -11.57 -13.45 8.45
C GLU A 66 -12.66 -14.40 7.92
N GLY A 67 -12.48 -15.70 8.17
CA GLY A 67 -13.39 -16.76 7.71
C GLY A 67 -13.33 -17.04 6.21
N ARG A 68 -12.38 -16.45 5.48
CA ARG A 68 -12.12 -16.74 4.04
C ARG A 68 -10.72 -17.27 3.79
N PHE A 69 -9.75 -16.74 4.55
CA PHE A 69 -8.35 -17.10 4.42
C PHE A 69 -7.72 -17.28 5.79
N VAL A 70 -6.74 -18.17 5.86
CA VAL A 70 -5.73 -18.21 6.91
C VAL A 70 -4.67 -17.17 6.56
N MET A 71 -4.31 -16.32 7.52
CA MET A 71 -3.17 -15.40 7.39
C MET A 71 -1.89 -16.17 7.76
N GLU A 72 -1.03 -16.35 6.78
CA GLU A 72 0.14 -17.23 6.84
C GLU A 72 1.42 -16.48 7.22
N ASP A 73 1.59 -15.26 6.72
CA ASP A 73 2.70 -14.36 7.10
C ASP A 73 2.28 -12.90 6.95
N TRP A 74 2.87 -12.03 7.76
CA TRP A 74 2.72 -10.58 7.65
C TRP A 74 4.08 -9.91 7.81
N HIS A 75 4.60 -9.41 6.70
CA HIS A 75 5.88 -8.73 6.64
C HIS A 75 5.67 -7.22 6.47
N ASN A 76 6.36 -6.42 7.28
CA ASN A 76 6.36 -4.96 7.17
C ASN A 76 7.73 -4.45 6.70
N ILE A 77 7.74 -3.89 5.48
CA ILE A 77 8.91 -3.31 4.82
C ILE A 77 8.74 -1.79 4.64
N GLY A 78 7.95 -1.14 5.51
CA GLY A 78 7.65 0.29 5.41
C GLY A 78 8.89 1.19 5.39
N ALA A 79 9.93 0.85 6.15
CA ALA A 79 11.17 1.63 6.19
C ALA A 79 11.91 1.65 4.83
N ASP A 80 11.75 0.62 4.01
CA ASP A 80 12.37 0.56 2.68
C ASP A 80 11.65 1.46 1.66
N TYR A 81 10.40 1.85 1.93
CA TYR A 81 9.66 2.71 1.03
C TYR A 81 10.10 4.17 1.11
N ASP A 82 10.68 4.60 2.24
CA ASP A 82 11.43 5.87 2.31
C ASP A 82 12.54 5.89 1.26
N ARG A 83 13.41 4.87 1.25
CA ARG A 83 14.52 4.76 0.29
C ARG A 83 14.00 4.78 -1.15
N THR A 84 12.93 4.04 -1.41
CA THR A 84 12.25 4.02 -2.71
C THR A 84 11.83 5.43 -3.15
N LEU A 85 11.11 6.16 -2.29
CA LEU A 85 10.61 7.51 -2.58
C LEU A 85 11.73 8.53 -2.73
N MET A 86 12.81 8.42 -1.97
CA MET A 86 13.98 9.29 -2.08
C MET A 86 14.73 9.07 -3.41
N VAL A 87 14.88 7.82 -3.85
CA VAL A 87 15.46 7.52 -5.17
C VAL A 87 14.55 8.03 -6.29
N TRP A 88 13.23 7.92 -6.15
CA TRP A 88 12.30 8.53 -7.12
C TRP A 88 12.43 10.05 -7.16
N TYR A 89 12.54 10.69 -6.00
CA TYR A 89 12.73 12.13 -5.91
C TYR A 89 14.03 12.58 -6.58
N GLU A 90 15.14 11.91 -6.28
CA GLU A 90 16.43 12.20 -6.91
C GLU A 90 16.36 12.10 -8.44
N ARG A 91 15.81 10.99 -8.95
CA ARG A 91 15.66 10.78 -10.40
C ARG A 91 14.71 11.80 -11.02
N PHE A 92 13.64 12.18 -10.32
CA PHE A 92 12.73 13.23 -10.75
C PHE A 92 13.45 14.59 -10.89
N ARG A 93 14.26 14.97 -9.89
CA ARG A 93 15.05 16.21 -9.92
C ARG A 93 16.07 16.20 -11.07
N GLN A 94 16.75 15.08 -11.29
CA GLN A 94 17.72 14.93 -12.39
C GLN A 94 17.05 15.02 -13.77
N ALA A 95 15.83 14.49 -13.91
CA ALA A 95 15.07 14.53 -15.16
C ALA A 95 14.35 15.87 -15.40
N TRP A 96 14.24 16.74 -14.39
CA TRP A 96 13.43 17.97 -14.47
C TRP A 96 13.74 18.88 -15.66
N PRO A 97 15.02 19.13 -16.06
CA PRO A 97 15.31 19.97 -17.24
C PRO A 97 14.61 19.51 -18.52
N GLN A 98 14.38 18.20 -18.68
CA GLN A 98 13.66 17.63 -19.83
C GLN A 98 12.13 17.71 -19.64
N LEU A 99 11.67 17.56 -18.40
CA LEU A 99 10.24 17.58 -18.04
C LEU A 99 9.66 19.00 -18.02
N ALA A 100 10.47 20.02 -17.72
CA ALA A 100 10.06 21.42 -17.61
C ALA A 100 9.43 21.97 -18.91
N GLN A 101 9.71 21.35 -20.06
CA GLN A 101 9.07 21.70 -21.34
C GLN A 101 7.59 21.30 -21.42
N ARG A 102 7.17 20.33 -20.60
CA ARG A 102 5.81 19.76 -20.62
C ARG A 102 5.01 20.04 -19.35
N TYR A 103 5.69 20.34 -18.25
CA TYR A 103 5.08 20.54 -16.94
C TYR A 103 5.45 21.90 -16.38
N SER A 104 4.53 22.49 -15.60
CA SER A 104 4.75 23.77 -14.94
C SER A 104 5.62 23.62 -13.69
N GLU A 105 6.28 24.70 -13.27
CA GLU A 105 6.96 24.76 -11.97
C GLU A 105 6.01 24.46 -10.80
N ARG A 106 4.72 24.80 -10.93
CA ARG A 106 3.70 24.41 -9.95
C ARG A 106 3.62 22.89 -9.81
N PHE A 107 3.63 22.16 -10.93
CA PHE A 107 3.66 20.71 -10.93
C PHE A 107 4.94 20.18 -10.29
N GLU A 108 6.10 20.77 -10.61
CA GLU A 108 7.37 20.40 -10.00
C GLU A 108 7.33 20.45 -8.47
N ARG A 109 6.83 21.56 -7.93
CA ARG A 109 6.70 21.79 -6.49
C ARG A 109 5.71 20.82 -5.86
N MET A 110 4.57 20.60 -6.52
CA MET A 110 3.56 19.65 -6.08
C MET A 110 4.14 18.22 -6.01
N PHE A 111 4.78 17.76 -7.08
CA PHE A 111 5.32 16.40 -7.14
C PHE A 111 6.52 16.21 -6.21
N SER A 112 7.36 17.24 -6.05
CA SER A 112 8.44 17.27 -5.06
C SER A 112 7.90 17.15 -3.63
N TYR A 113 6.84 17.90 -3.31
CA TYR A 113 6.18 17.84 -2.01
C TYR A 113 5.59 16.45 -1.76
N TYR A 114 4.87 15.89 -2.73
CA TYR A 114 4.32 14.53 -2.65
C TYR A 114 5.39 13.50 -2.28
N LEU A 115 6.47 13.41 -3.06
CA LEU A 115 7.51 12.40 -2.84
C LEU A 115 8.20 12.59 -1.49
N SER A 116 8.55 13.83 -1.14
CA SER A 116 9.28 14.13 0.09
C SER A 116 8.41 13.94 1.34
N ALA A 117 7.14 14.34 1.28
CA ALA A 117 6.19 14.19 2.39
C ALA A 117 5.87 12.71 2.63
N CYS A 118 5.60 11.93 1.58
CA CYS A 118 5.40 10.49 1.73
C CYS A 118 6.66 9.79 2.26
N ALA A 119 7.86 10.17 1.78
CA ALA A 119 9.10 9.61 2.31
C ALA A 119 9.24 9.90 3.81
N GLY A 120 8.91 11.13 4.23
CA GLY A 120 8.85 11.52 5.64
C GLY A 120 7.85 10.69 6.46
N ALA A 121 6.65 10.43 5.93
CA ALA A 121 5.64 9.63 6.60
C ALA A 121 6.08 8.17 6.81
N PHE A 122 6.73 7.55 5.80
CA PHE A 122 7.33 6.23 5.95
C PHE A 122 8.51 6.24 6.92
N ARG A 123 9.39 7.23 6.83
CA ARG A 123 10.56 7.40 7.73
C ARG A 123 10.13 7.55 9.19
N ALA A 124 9.07 8.33 9.43
CA ALA A 124 8.47 8.53 10.75
C ALA A 124 7.65 7.32 11.25
N ARG A 125 7.50 6.27 10.42
CA ARG A 125 6.67 5.09 10.71
C ARG A 125 5.20 5.43 10.95
N ASP A 126 4.71 6.52 10.36
CA ASP A 126 3.31 6.92 10.46
C ASP A 126 2.42 6.09 9.52
N ILE A 127 2.97 5.72 8.36
CA ILE A 127 2.41 4.76 7.42
C ILE A 127 3.35 3.58 7.20
N GLN A 128 2.79 2.45 6.77
CA GLN A 128 3.48 1.18 6.64
C GLN A 128 3.40 0.63 5.22
N LEU A 129 4.24 -0.35 4.91
CA LEU A 129 4.14 -1.14 3.69
C LEU A 129 4.14 -2.61 4.06
N TRP A 130 3.07 -3.31 3.70
CA TRP A 130 2.86 -4.69 4.10
C TRP A 130 2.87 -5.64 2.91
N GLN A 131 3.41 -6.82 3.15
CA GLN A 131 3.15 -8.03 2.39
C GLN A 131 2.46 -9.02 3.31
N VAL A 132 1.23 -9.41 2.99
CA VAL A 132 0.43 -10.35 3.79
C VAL A 132 0.13 -11.56 2.95
N VAL A 133 0.59 -12.73 3.39
CA VAL A 133 0.37 -14.00 2.70
C VAL A 133 -0.86 -14.67 3.29
N PHE A 134 -1.70 -15.20 2.40
CA PHE A 134 -2.94 -15.86 2.71
C PHE A 134 -3.06 -17.20 1.98
N SER A 135 -3.71 -18.16 2.61
CA SER A 135 -4.15 -19.42 1.99
C SER A 135 -5.65 -19.66 2.26
N PRO A 136 -6.42 -20.30 1.34
CA PRO A 136 -7.85 -20.54 1.56
C PRO A 136 -8.16 -21.47 2.75
N LYS A 137 -7.33 -22.49 2.95
CA LYS A 137 -7.59 -23.59 3.90
C LYS A 137 -6.50 -23.79 4.95
N GLY A 138 -5.47 -22.95 4.97
CA GLY A 138 -4.25 -23.22 5.71
C GLY A 138 -3.30 -24.13 4.95
N ILE A 139 -2.01 -24.03 5.23
CA ILE A 139 -1.00 -25.00 4.82
C ILE A 139 -0.66 -25.90 6.02
N GLU A 140 -0.82 -27.22 5.87
CA GLU A 140 -0.41 -28.18 6.88
C GLU A 140 1.11 -28.07 7.15
N GLY A 141 1.49 -27.96 8.42
CA GLY A 141 2.89 -27.68 8.82
C GLY A 141 3.33 -26.21 8.67
N GLY A 142 2.46 -25.35 8.14
CA GLY A 142 2.67 -23.91 7.99
C GLY A 142 3.60 -23.53 6.83
N ILE A 143 3.52 -22.27 6.41
CA ILE A 143 4.46 -21.71 5.43
C ILE A 143 5.78 -21.32 6.12
N ARG A 144 6.91 -21.51 5.44
CA ARG A 144 8.21 -20.95 5.85
C ARG A 144 8.59 -19.81 4.92
N VAL A 145 8.59 -18.58 5.44
CA VAL A 145 9.02 -17.38 4.72
C VAL A 145 10.42 -16.99 5.18
N PRO A 146 11.46 -17.12 4.34
CA PRO A 146 12.80 -16.64 4.67
C PRO A 146 12.81 -15.12 4.86
N ARG A 147 13.66 -14.62 5.76
CA ARG A 147 13.85 -13.19 6.03
C ARG A 147 15.33 -12.83 5.95
#